data_AF-A0A8H5TLY3-F1
#
_entry.id   AF-A0A8H5TLY3-F1
#
_cell.length_a   1.000
_cell.length_b   1.000
_cell.length_c   1.000
_cell.angle_alpha   90.00
_cell.angle_beta   90.00
_cell.angle_gamma   90.00
#
_symmetry.space_group_name_H-M   'P 1'
#
loop_
_entity.id
_entity.type
_entity.pdbx_description
1 polymer ?
#
loop_
_entity_poly.entity_id
_entity_poly.type
_entity_poly.pdbx_seq_one_letter_code
_entity_poly.pdbx_strand_id
1 'polypeptide(L)'
;MSDPGSQIRIQDSKERLQQAYNYAVSAKESAESNFKQEQDAGLTDDQDFRTWAIHNAPAWSAALHTYQGAKAAYDAALQNGDNEAFQAWNQKYKEAVLGDNPARPNYDVLVEP
;
A
#
# COMPACT_ATOMS: atom_id res chain seq x y z
N MET A 1 -6.78 -21.12 -20.17
CA MET A 1 -7.67 -21.18 -18.98
C MET A 1 -6.78 -21.41 -17.79
N SER A 2 -6.84 -20.55 -16.77
CA SER A 2 -6.14 -20.75 -15.51
C SER A 2 -6.62 -22.03 -14.84
N ASP A 3 -5.72 -22.80 -14.22
CA ASP A 3 -6.11 -24.00 -13.48
C ASP A 3 -6.83 -23.62 -12.17
N PRO A 4 -7.74 -24.46 -11.64
CA PRO A 4 -8.47 -24.17 -10.40
C PRO A 4 -7.58 -23.86 -9.19
N GLY A 5 -6.40 -24.48 -9.08
CA GLY A 5 -5.44 -24.21 -8.02
C GLY A 5 -4.83 -22.80 -8.10
N SER A 6 -4.61 -22.30 -9.32
CA SER A 6 -4.17 -20.91 -9.53
C SER A 6 -5.25 -19.91 -9.15
N GLN A 7 -6.51 -20.19 -9.45
CA GLN A 7 -7.64 -19.32 -9.09
C GLN A 7 -7.82 -19.23 -7.56
N ILE A 8 -7.66 -20.33 -6.82
CA ILE A 8 -7.66 -20.32 -5.35
C ILE A 8 -6.52 -19.46 -4.79
N ARG A 9 -5.30 -19.63 -5.30
CA ARG A 9 -4.14 -18.84 -4.86
C ARG A 9 -4.32 -17.34 -5.12
N ILE A 10 -4.91 -16.97 -6.26
CA ILE A 10 -5.25 -15.58 -6.58
C ILE A 10 -6.25 -15.03 -5.57
N GLN A 11 -7.33 -15.76 -5.29
CA GLN A 11 -8.34 -15.32 -4.33
C GLN A 11 -7.78 -15.17 -2.90
N ASP A 12 -7.04 -16.17 -2.42
CA ASP A 12 -6.44 -16.14 -1.08
C ASP A 12 -5.45 -14.96 -0.92
N SER A 13 -4.63 -14.72 -1.94
CA SER A 13 -3.67 -13.60 -1.92
C SER A 13 -4.37 -12.26 -2.05
N LYS A 14 -5.47 -12.18 -2.82
CA LYS A 14 -6.32 -10.99 -2.91
C LYS A 14 -6.93 -10.62 -1.56
N GLU A 15 -7.47 -11.58 -0.84
CA GLU A 15 -8.07 -11.36 0.49
C GLU A 15 -7.04 -10.88 1.51
N ARG A 16 -5.83 -11.49 1.50
CA ARG A 16 -4.72 -11.03 2.36
C ARG A 16 -4.29 -9.62 2.02
N LEU A 17 -4.23 -9.28 0.72
CA LEU A 17 -3.92 -7.92 0.28
C LEU A 17 -4.99 -6.93 0.70
N GLN A 18 -6.28 -7.27 0.62
CA GLN A 18 -7.36 -6.39 1.10
C GLN A 18 -7.26 -6.14 2.60
N GLN A 19 -7.00 -7.18 3.40
CA GLN A 19 -6.84 -7.04 4.85
C GLN A 19 -5.64 -6.16 5.19
N ALA A 20 -4.51 -6.38 4.51
CA ALA A 20 -3.31 -5.57 4.71
C ALA A 20 -3.51 -4.11 4.26
N TYR A 21 -4.23 -3.89 3.16
CA TYR A 21 -4.63 -2.56 2.68
C TYR A 21 -5.47 -1.83 3.72
N ASN A 22 -6.55 -2.45 4.21
CA ASN A 22 -7.43 -1.86 5.22
C ASN A 22 -6.66 -1.50 6.50
N TYR A 23 -5.77 -2.38 6.95
CA TYR A 23 -4.92 -2.11 8.11
C TYR A 23 -3.96 -0.93 7.86
N ALA A 24 -3.29 -0.90 6.71
CA ALA A 24 -2.37 0.18 6.35
C ALA A 24 -3.08 1.54 6.20
N VAL A 25 -4.29 1.56 5.62
CA VAL A 25 -5.12 2.77 5.53
C VAL A 25 -5.48 3.27 6.92
N SER A 26 -6.02 2.41 7.78
CA SER A 26 -6.42 2.80 9.13
C SER A 26 -5.23 3.31 9.98
N ALA A 27 -4.07 2.64 9.87
CA ALA A 27 -2.85 3.09 10.52
C ALA A 27 -2.36 4.43 9.98
N LYS A 28 -2.47 4.64 8.67
CA LYS A 28 -2.12 5.91 8.02
C LYS A 28 -3.04 7.05 8.46
N GLU A 29 -4.36 6.84 8.44
CA GLU A 29 -5.34 7.84 8.88
C GLU A 29 -5.12 8.25 10.35
N SER A 30 -4.82 7.28 11.20
CA SER A 30 -4.49 7.53 12.61
C SER A 30 -3.20 8.35 12.74
N ALA A 31 -2.16 8.01 11.97
CA ALA A 31 -0.90 8.74 11.94
C ALA A 31 -1.08 10.17 11.39
N GLU A 32 -1.84 10.35 10.31
CA GLU A 32 -2.13 11.65 9.71
C GLU A 32 -2.94 12.55 10.66
N SER A 33 -3.88 11.98 11.41
CA SER A 33 -4.59 12.70 12.48
C SER A 33 -3.63 13.20 13.56
N ASN A 34 -2.71 12.35 14.02
CA ASN A 34 -1.73 12.74 15.05
C ASN A 34 -0.77 13.81 14.52
N PHE A 35 -0.25 13.63 13.31
CA PHE A 35 0.59 14.61 12.64
C PHE A 35 -0.11 15.96 12.52
N LYS A 36 -1.39 15.97 12.11
CA LYS A 36 -2.16 17.21 12.00
C LYS A 36 -2.33 17.91 13.35
N GLN A 37 -2.62 17.16 14.41
CA GLN A 37 -2.72 17.72 15.76
C GLN A 37 -1.40 18.34 16.22
N GLU A 38 -0.28 17.65 15.97
CA GLU A 38 1.05 18.17 16.30
C GLU A 38 1.44 19.38 15.42
N GLN A 39 1.07 19.36 14.14
CA GLN A 39 1.31 20.45 13.21
C GLN A 39 0.54 21.71 13.63
N ASP A 40 -0.74 21.54 13.97
CA ASP A 40 -1.60 22.63 14.47
C ASP A 40 -1.07 23.19 15.82
N ALA A 41 -0.36 22.37 16.60
CA ALA A 41 0.31 22.77 17.84
C ALA A 41 1.72 23.36 17.62
N GLY A 42 2.23 23.37 16.38
CA GLY A 42 3.58 23.83 16.05
C GLY A 42 4.70 22.91 16.52
N LEU A 43 4.41 21.62 16.72
CA LEU A 43 5.34 20.61 17.26
C LEU A 43 6.06 19.80 16.17
N THR A 44 5.66 19.93 14.90
CA THR A 44 6.22 19.12 13.80
C THR A 44 7.47 19.72 13.16
N ASP A 45 8.01 20.83 13.68
CA ASP A 45 9.22 21.50 13.18
C ASP A 45 9.22 21.70 11.64
N ASP A 46 8.07 22.07 11.07
CA ASP A 46 7.83 22.21 9.62
C ASP A 46 8.14 20.95 8.77
N GLN A 47 8.26 19.77 9.40
CA GLN A 47 8.45 18.50 8.71
C GLN A 47 7.19 18.12 7.93
N ASP A 48 7.37 17.47 6.79
CA ASP A 48 6.28 16.79 6.11
C ASP A 48 5.89 15.48 6.82
N PHE A 49 4.69 14.98 6.55
CA PHE A 49 4.16 13.77 7.18
C PHE A 49 5.10 12.56 7.08
N ARG A 50 5.75 12.32 5.92
CA ARG A 50 6.62 11.14 5.78
C ARG A 50 7.82 11.25 6.69
N THR A 51 8.46 12.41 6.74
CA THR A 51 9.60 12.67 7.60
C THR A 51 9.23 12.48 9.07
N TRP A 52 8.09 13.04 9.48
CA TRP A 52 7.57 12.89 10.84
C TRP A 52 7.21 11.44 11.20
N ALA A 53 6.58 10.72 10.27
CA ALA A 53 6.03 9.39 10.51
C ALA A 53 7.10 8.32 10.73
N ILE A 54 8.34 8.53 10.24
CA ILE A 54 9.48 7.63 10.49
C ILE A 54 9.72 7.44 11.99
N HIS A 55 9.55 8.49 12.78
CA HIS A 55 9.83 8.47 14.21
C HIS A 55 8.56 8.32 15.06
N ASN A 56 7.43 8.85 14.57
CA ASN A 56 6.22 9.01 15.37
C ASN A 56 5.11 8.01 15.02
N ALA A 57 5.20 7.32 13.88
CA ALA A 57 4.17 6.38 13.41
C ALA A 57 4.71 4.97 13.09
N PRO A 58 5.34 4.27 14.06
CA PRO A 58 5.87 2.91 13.83
C PRO A 58 4.79 1.91 13.40
N ALA A 59 3.54 2.10 13.87
CA ALA A 59 2.41 1.28 13.45
C ALA A 59 2.09 1.42 11.95
N TRP A 60 2.19 2.63 11.40
CA TRP A 60 2.01 2.86 9.97
C TRP A 60 3.13 2.20 9.15
N SER A 61 4.40 2.32 9.60
CA SER A 61 5.52 1.63 8.94
C SER A 61 5.36 0.11 8.93
N ALA A 62 4.95 -0.49 10.06
CA ALA A 62 4.67 -1.92 10.14
C ALA A 62 3.51 -2.34 9.22
N ALA A 63 2.44 -1.54 9.17
CA ALA A 63 1.30 -1.80 8.30
C ALA A 63 1.68 -1.68 6.81
N LEU A 64 2.53 -0.70 6.46
CA LEU A 64 3.03 -0.52 5.10
C LEU A 64 3.88 -1.71 4.65
N HIS A 65 4.79 -2.22 5.50
CA HIS A 65 5.55 -3.44 5.19
C HIS A 65 4.63 -4.65 5.02
N THR A 66 3.58 -4.76 5.84
CA THR A 66 2.59 -5.84 5.72
C THR A 66 1.85 -5.76 4.38
N TYR A 67 1.42 -4.57 3.98
CA TYR A 67 0.82 -4.32 2.66
C TYR A 67 1.78 -4.68 1.52
N GLN A 68 3.04 -4.25 1.57
CA GLN A 68 4.04 -4.54 0.54
C GLN A 68 4.29 -6.05 0.39
N GLY A 69 4.35 -6.79 1.51
CA GLY A 69 4.46 -8.25 1.50
C GLY A 69 3.24 -8.93 0.88
N ALA A 70 2.03 -8.51 1.26
CA ALA A 70 0.79 -9.05 0.70
C ALA A 70 0.66 -8.72 -0.80
N LYS A 71 1.08 -7.53 -1.21
CA LYS A 71 1.13 -7.12 -2.63
C LYS A 71 2.04 -8.02 -3.42
N ALA A 72 3.27 -8.27 -2.95
CA ALA A 72 4.21 -9.14 -3.66
C ALA A 72 3.67 -10.57 -3.82
N ALA A 73 2.94 -11.08 -2.81
CA ALA A 73 2.28 -12.38 -2.91
C ALA A 73 1.14 -12.38 -3.95
N TYR A 74 0.34 -11.33 -4.02
CA TYR A 74 -0.71 -11.19 -5.04
C TYR A 74 -0.14 -11.02 -6.45
N ASP A 75 0.91 -10.21 -6.62
CA ASP A 75 1.66 -10.06 -7.88
C ASP A 75 2.12 -11.42 -8.40
N ALA A 76 2.73 -12.22 -7.52
CA ALA A 76 3.20 -13.56 -7.88
C ALA A 76 2.04 -14.51 -8.23
N ALA A 77 0.92 -14.45 -7.51
CA ALA A 77 -0.25 -15.27 -7.81
C ALA A 77 -0.85 -14.92 -9.18
N LEU A 78 -0.98 -13.63 -9.50
CA LEU A 78 -1.45 -13.16 -10.80
C LEU A 78 -0.48 -13.54 -11.92
N GLN A 79 0.83 -13.33 -11.77
CA GLN A 79 1.80 -13.69 -12.81
C GLN A 79 1.75 -15.18 -13.19
N ASN A 80 1.50 -16.07 -12.22
CA ASN A 80 1.47 -17.51 -12.45
C ASN A 80 0.08 -18.05 -12.84
N GLY A 81 -1.00 -17.31 -12.56
CA GLY A 81 -2.37 -17.78 -12.74
C GLY A 81 -3.20 -16.99 -13.74
N ASP A 82 -2.98 -15.68 -13.84
CA ASP A 82 -3.72 -14.76 -14.71
C ASP A 82 -2.85 -13.54 -15.07
N ASN A 83 -2.05 -13.70 -16.12
CA ASN A 83 -1.10 -12.68 -16.55
C ASN A 83 -1.81 -11.41 -17.11
N GLU A 84 -3.04 -11.53 -17.61
CA GLU A 84 -3.80 -10.36 -18.06
C GLU A 84 -4.22 -9.51 -16.86
N ALA A 85 -4.75 -10.15 -15.81
CA ALA A 85 -5.05 -9.50 -14.55
C ALA A 85 -3.77 -8.91 -13.90
N PHE A 86 -2.62 -9.58 -14.02
CA PHE A 86 -1.34 -9.01 -13.58
C PHE A 86 -1.01 -7.69 -14.28
N GLN A 87 -1.15 -7.61 -15.61
CA GLN A 87 -0.86 -6.38 -16.35
C GLN A 87 -1.77 -5.23 -15.93
N ALA A 88 -3.07 -5.49 -15.79
CA ALA A 88 -4.04 -4.49 -15.33
C ALA A 88 -3.72 -4.01 -13.91
N TRP A 89 -3.42 -4.93 -13.00
CA TRP A 89 -3.02 -4.62 -11.63
C TRP A 89 -1.72 -3.79 -11.58
N ASN A 90 -0.70 -4.20 -12.31
CA ASN A 90 0.59 -3.52 -12.35
C ASN A 90 0.46 -2.10 -12.95
N GLN A 91 -0.38 -1.93 -13.97
CA GLN A 91 -0.67 -0.61 -14.53
C GLN A 91 -1.37 0.30 -13.52
N LYS A 92 -2.42 -0.19 -12.84
CA LYS A 92 -3.10 0.54 -11.75
C LYS A 92 -2.13 0.97 -10.66
N TYR A 93 -1.24 0.07 -10.24
CA TYR A 93 -0.23 0.38 -9.23
C TYR A 93 0.79 1.42 -9.73
N LYS A 94 1.28 1.29 -10.96
CA LYS A 94 2.23 2.23 -11.56
C LYS A 94 1.63 3.63 -11.67
N GLU A 95 0.38 3.74 -12.09
CA GLU A 95 -0.35 5.02 -12.13
C GLU A 95 -0.46 5.65 -10.75
N ALA A 96 -0.77 4.85 -9.72
CA ALA A 96 -0.84 5.33 -8.34
C ALA A 96 0.52 5.78 -7.79
N VAL A 97 1.60 5.05 -8.11
CA VAL A 97 2.97 5.39 -7.69
C VAL A 97 3.45 6.67 -8.37
N LEU A 98 3.21 6.82 -9.66
CA LEU A 98 3.64 8.01 -10.41
C LEU A 98 2.75 9.22 -10.11
N GLY A 99 1.48 8.99 -9.76
CA GLY A 99 0.51 10.00 -9.37
C GLY A 99 0.51 11.21 -10.31
N ASP A 100 0.33 12.39 -9.73
CA ASP A 100 0.37 13.67 -10.44
C ASP A 100 1.80 14.16 -10.74
N ASN A 101 2.82 13.56 -10.12
CA ASN A 101 4.21 13.98 -10.27
C ASN A 101 5.13 12.80 -10.62
N PRO A 102 5.29 12.49 -11.92
CA PRO A 102 6.14 11.41 -12.39
C PRO A 102 7.61 11.53 -11.98
N ALA A 103 8.09 12.74 -11.65
CA ALA A 103 9.46 12.98 -11.22
C ALA A 103 9.72 12.60 -9.74
N ARG A 104 8.66 12.35 -8.96
CA ARG A 104 8.74 11.99 -7.53
C ARG A 104 7.78 10.84 -7.21
N PRO A 105 8.12 9.59 -7.59
CA PRO A 105 7.27 8.44 -7.32
C PRO A 105 6.99 8.25 -5.83
N ASN A 106 5.75 7.91 -5.50
CA ASN A 106 5.29 7.55 -4.17
C ASN A 106 5.16 6.03 -4.03
N TYR A 107 6.19 5.39 -3.49
CA TYR A 107 6.18 3.94 -3.24
C TYR A 107 5.43 3.53 -1.97
N ASP A 108 5.00 4.50 -1.16
CA ASP A 108 4.17 4.28 0.04
C ASP A 108 2.67 4.31 -0.30
N VAL A 109 2.33 4.38 -1.59
CA VAL A 109 0.94 4.40 -2.05
C VAL A 109 0.26 3.08 -1.74
N LEU A 110 -0.95 3.17 -1.20
CA LEU A 110 -1.81 2.04 -0.92
C LEU A 110 -2.84 1.94 -2.04
N VAL A 111 -2.82 0.84 -2.78
CA VAL A 111 -3.75 0.54 -3.85
C VAL A 111 -4.60 -0.66 -3.46
N GLU A 112 -5.91 -0.49 -3.53
CA GLU A 112 -6.88 -1.55 -3.25
C GLU A 112 -6.89 -2.62 -4.37
N PRO A 113 -6.93 -3.93 -4.04
CA PRO A 113 -6.86 -5.05 -5.02
C PRO A 113 -8.14 -5.42 -5.78
#